data_AF-A0A022MDT1-F1
#
_entry.id   AF-A0A022MDT1-F1
#
_cell.length_a   1.000
_cell.length_b   1.000
_cell.length_c   1.000
_cell.angle_alpha   90.00
_cell.angle_beta   90.00
_cell.angle_gamma   90.00
#
_symmetry.space_group_name_H-M   'P 1'
#
loop_
_entity.id
_entity.type
_entity.pdbx_description
1 polymer ?
#
loop_
_entity_poly.entity_id
_entity_poly.type
_entity_poly.pdbx_seq_one_letter_code
_entity_poly.pdbx_strand_id
1 'polypeptide(L)'
;MEPASSVTYRGVTSVRPGDQLTVNAEQGEAGYGDTMHSAAFIAAGKLRMTDPLLTTTVTIACEARPGTYPVLRRGAGDVGPDEHPFRWARVRVIPIDEAARRACPGKVKELPPSDPEERWAPGTTWPQSEWDVRTFRAGSRITITDNFDEGSDGSITLTSDAFTDRPVLRGDRAVLTATTTLKCEATSGLHVVYRHDADQEGPARTWARLRITPAARGDACSSRPAAAHSAEASRGTAIAWAAGGALLAAIVGAVVLLLSRSRRAKAA
;
A
#
# COMPACT_ATOMS: atom_id res chain seq x y z
N MET A 1 -19.21 -15.96 13.96
CA MET A 1 -19.12 -14.68 13.23
C MET A 1 -20.11 -14.79 12.08
N GLU A 2 -21.24 -14.10 12.19
CA GLU A 2 -22.27 -14.11 11.13
C GLU A 2 -21.68 -13.46 9.87
N PRO A 3 -21.86 -14.02 8.66
CA PRO A 3 -21.30 -13.42 7.46
C PRO A 3 -21.88 -12.01 7.28
N ALA A 4 -21.01 -11.02 7.15
CA ALA A 4 -21.43 -9.64 6.90
C ALA A 4 -22.28 -9.62 5.62
N SER A 5 -23.42 -8.92 5.68
CA SER A 5 -24.27 -8.73 4.50
C SER A 5 -23.48 -8.03 3.41
N SER A 6 -23.72 -8.37 2.14
CA SER A 6 -23.07 -7.72 1.01
C SER A 6 -24.05 -7.22 -0.03
N VAL A 7 -23.68 -6.18 -0.78
CA VAL A 7 -24.43 -5.67 -1.93
C VAL A 7 -23.51 -5.53 -3.15
N THR A 8 -24.01 -5.94 -4.31
CA THR A 8 -23.34 -5.87 -5.61
C THR A 8 -24.06 -4.90 -6.55
N TYR A 9 -23.47 -4.62 -7.71
CA TYR A 9 -24.01 -3.66 -8.66
C TYR A 9 -25.43 -4.00 -9.09
N ARG A 10 -26.31 -2.98 -9.09
CA ARG A 10 -27.77 -3.05 -9.33
C ARG A 10 -28.53 -3.96 -8.38
N GLY A 11 -27.85 -4.56 -7.39
CA GLY A 11 -28.41 -5.45 -6.40
C GLY A 11 -29.30 -4.75 -5.38
N VAL A 12 -30.00 -5.57 -4.59
CA VAL A 12 -30.79 -5.13 -3.44
C VAL A 12 -30.47 -6.04 -2.27
N THR A 13 -30.02 -5.46 -1.17
CA THR A 13 -29.71 -6.21 0.06
C THR A 13 -30.55 -5.68 1.22
N SER A 14 -31.12 -6.59 2.02
CA SER A 14 -31.86 -6.23 3.22
C SER A 14 -30.91 -6.18 4.42
N VAL A 15 -30.99 -5.12 5.21
CA VAL A 15 -30.09 -4.85 6.35
C VAL A 15 -30.88 -4.26 7.52
N ARG A 16 -30.36 -4.36 8.74
CA ARG A 16 -30.89 -3.69 9.92
C ARG A 16 -30.06 -2.45 10.27
N PRO A 17 -30.63 -1.46 10.98
CA PRO A 17 -29.84 -0.40 11.60
C PRO A 17 -28.70 -0.97 12.46
N GLY A 18 -27.50 -0.40 12.33
CA GLY A 18 -26.29 -0.83 13.02
C GLY A 18 -25.60 -2.08 12.45
N ASP A 19 -26.06 -2.61 11.31
CA ASP A 19 -25.34 -3.67 10.61
C ASP A 19 -24.15 -3.11 9.81
N GLN A 20 -23.12 -3.92 9.65
CA GLN A 20 -22.09 -3.70 8.63
C GLN A 20 -22.53 -4.31 7.31
N LEU A 21 -22.39 -3.54 6.25
CA LEU A 21 -22.68 -3.92 4.86
C LEU A 21 -21.41 -3.79 4.04
N THR A 22 -21.02 -4.86 3.37
CA THR A 22 -19.91 -4.88 2.42
C THR A 22 -20.43 -4.55 1.02
N VAL A 23 -19.94 -3.48 0.43
CA VAL A 23 -20.20 -3.13 -0.98
C VAL A 23 -19.10 -3.75 -1.82
N ASN A 24 -19.47 -4.55 -2.81
CA ASN A 24 -18.55 -5.24 -3.72
C ASN A 24 -18.83 -4.82 -5.17
N ALA A 25 -17.81 -4.34 -5.87
CA ALA A 25 -17.90 -3.95 -7.27
C ALA A 25 -16.81 -4.65 -8.08
N GLU A 26 -17.17 -5.14 -9.26
CA GLU A 26 -16.19 -5.59 -10.25
C GLU A 26 -15.54 -4.40 -10.97
N GLN A 27 -14.38 -4.63 -11.57
CA GLN A 27 -13.76 -3.63 -12.44
C GLN A 27 -14.69 -3.31 -13.62
N GLY A 28 -14.95 -2.01 -13.83
CA GLY A 28 -15.90 -1.52 -14.83
C GLY A 28 -17.28 -1.19 -14.26
N GLU A 29 -17.68 -1.76 -13.12
CA GLU A 29 -18.88 -1.34 -12.38
C GLU A 29 -18.61 -0.08 -11.53
N ALA A 30 -17.39 0.02 -11.01
CA ALA A 30 -16.87 1.18 -10.30
C ALA A 30 -15.35 1.28 -10.49
N GLY A 31 -14.80 2.45 -10.17
CA GLY A 31 -13.36 2.72 -10.17
C GLY A 31 -12.72 2.59 -8.80
N TYR A 32 -11.41 2.38 -8.78
CA TYR A 32 -10.61 2.47 -7.57
C TYR A 32 -10.74 3.87 -6.95
N GLY A 33 -11.02 3.93 -5.65
CA GLY A 33 -11.18 5.20 -4.93
C GLY A 33 -12.54 5.87 -5.10
N ASP A 34 -13.45 5.32 -5.91
CA ASP A 34 -14.85 5.76 -5.98
C ASP A 34 -15.49 5.69 -4.59
N THR A 35 -16.47 6.57 -4.35
CA THR A 35 -17.16 6.64 -3.07
C THR A 35 -18.61 6.20 -3.18
N MET A 36 -19.05 5.44 -2.18
CA MET A 36 -20.38 4.84 -2.07
C MET A 36 -21.16 5.55 -0.97
N HIS A 37 -22.24 6.20 -1.35
CA HIS A 37 -23.05 7.05 -0.48
C HIS A 37 -24.50 6.54 -0.41
N SER A 38 -25.11 6.66 0.76
CA SER A 38 -26.54 6.44 0.95
C SER A 38 -27.00 7.19 2.19
N ALA A 39 -28.23 7.71 2.18
CA ALA A 39 -28.83 8.31 3.36
C ALA A 39 -29.06 7.31 4.51
N ALA A 40 -28.91 6.00 4.25
CA ALA A 40 -28.94 4.97 5.28
C ALA A 40 -27.56 4.68 5.90
N PHE A 41 -26.46 5.25 5.39
CA PHE A 41 -25.12 4.99 5.91
C PHE A 41 -24.73 6.03 6.96
N ILE A 42 -23.96 5.62 7.97
CA ILE A 42 -23.34 6.54 8.94
C ILE A 42 -22.34 7.46 8.23
N ALA A 43 -21.57 6.89 7.29
CA ALA A 43 -20.58 7.58 6.49
C ALA A 43 -20.47 6.92 5.12
N ALA A 44 -19.94 7.68 4.15
CA ALA A 44 -19.59 7.16 2.85
C ALA A 44 -18.51 6.07 2.94
N GLY A 45 -18.62 5.04 2.11
CA GLY A 45 -17.55 4.07 1.91
C GLY A 45 -16.63 4.50 0.76
N LYS A 46 -15.33 4.25 0.86
CA LYS A 46 -14.38 4.44 -0.25
C LYS A 46 -13.96 3.08 -0.77
N LEU A 47 -14.20 2.82 -2.06
CA LEU A 47 -13.83 1.56 -2.69
C LEU A 47 -12.32 1.42 -2.76
N ARG A 48 -11.85 0.26 -2.31
CA ARG A 48 -10.45 -0.14 -2.24
C ARG A 48 -10.25 -1.48 -2.92
N MET A 49 -9.07 -1.72 -3.46
CA MET A 49 -8.78 -2.99 -4.11
C MET A 49 -8.66 -4.11 -3.08
N THR A 50 -9.53 -5.11 -3.21
CA THR A 50 -9.49 -6.39 -2.50
C THR A 50 -9.67 -7.47 -3.56
N ASP A 51 -8.60 -7.68 -4.32
CA ASP A 51 -8.56 -8.55 -5.51
C ASP A 51 -9.40 -9.83 -5.35
N PRO A 52 -10.33 -10.11 -6.27
CA PRO A 52 -10.52 -9.47 -7.58
C PRO A 52 -11.50 -8.28 -7.60
N LEU A 53 -11.97 -7.82 -6.43
CA LEU A 53 -13.06 -6.84 -6.33
C LEU A 53 -12.57 -5.49 -5.79
N LEU A 54 -13.35 -4.46 -6.08
CA LEU A 54 -13.35 -3.22 -5.33
C LEU A 54 -14.34 -3.36 -4.17
N THR A 55 -13.85 -3.19 -2.94
CA THR A 55 -14.65 -3.42 -1.74
C THR A 55 -14.60 -2.21 -0.81
N THR A 56 -15.72 -1.94 -0.13
CA THR A 56 -15.77 -1.08 1.06
C THR A 56 -16.78 -1.63 2.05
N THR A 57 -16.50 -1.49 3.34
CA THR A 57 -17.47 -1.78 4.41
C THR A 57 -18.06 -0.49 4.93
N VAL A 58 -19.39 -0.42 4.98
CA VAL A 58 -20.15 0.70 5.52
C VAL A 58 -21.02 0.23 6.67
N THR A 59 -21.40 1.14 7.57
CA THR A 59 -22.31 0.85 8.67
C THR A 59 -23.65 1.55 8.44
N ILE A 60 -24.75 0.82 8.67
CA ILE A 60 -26.10 1.36 8.54
C ILE A 60 -26.42 2.22 9.77
N ALA A 61 -26.90 3.44 9.54
CA ALA A 61 -27.24 4.39 10.60
C ALA A 61 -28.34 3.85 11.53
N CYS A 62 -28.18 4.06 12.84
CA CYS A 62 -29.11 3.54 13.86
C CYS A 62 -30.51 4.17 13.75
N GLU A 63 -30.56 5.41 13.28
CA GLU A 63 -31.73 6.23 13.04
C GLU A 63 -32.33 6.05 11.63
N ALA A 64 -31.73 5.20 10.78
CA ALA A 64 -32.27 4.90 9.47
C ALA A 64 -33.68 4.31 9.60
N ARG A 65 -34.66 4.95 8.96
CA ARG A 65 -36.05 4.48 8.97
C ARG A 65 -36.20 3.25 8.08
N PRO A 66 -37.17 2.36 8.35
CA PRO A 66 -37.46 1.26 7.44
C PRO A 66 -37.82 1.78 6.05
N GLY A 67 -37.23 1.20 5.01
CA GLY A 67 -37.42 1.67 3.64
C GLY A 67 -36.31 1.23 2.68
N THR A 68 -36.45 1.59 1.41
CA THR A 68 -35.45 1.31 0.38
C THR A 68 -34.69 2.59 0.05
N TYR A 69 -33.38 2.53 0.19
CA TYR A 69 -32.46 3.63 -0.04
C TYR A 69 -31.58 3.34 -1.26
N PRO A 70 -31.38 4.29 -2.18
CA PRO A 70 -30.41 4.13 -3.24
C PRO A 70 -29.00 4.21 -2.67
N VAL A 71 -28.10 3.37 -3.18
CA VAL A 71 -26.66 3.50 -3.03
C VAL A 71 -26.15 4.23 -4.26
N LEU A 72 -25.53 5.37 -4.05
CA LEU A 72 -25.02 6.26 -5.08
C LEU A 72 -23.51 6.10 -5.18
N ARG A 73 -22.99 5.99 -6.39
CA ARG A 73 -21.56 5.99 -6.67
C ARG A 73 -21.14 7.39 -7.14
N ARG A 74 -20.01 7.85 -6.63
CA ARG A 74 -19.31 9.05 -7.09
C ARG A 74 -17.87 8.70 -7.47
N GLY A 75 -17.38 9.31 -8.54
CA GLY A 75 -16.04 9.09 -9.05
C GLY A 75 -14.97 9.56 -8.06
N ALA A 76 -13.80 8.91 -8.10
CA ALA A 76 -12.63 9.38 -7.35
C ALA A 76 -12.24 10.81 -7.79
N GLY A 77 -12.18 11.74 -6.83
CA GLY A 77 -11.76 13.13 -7.08
C GLY A 77 -12.90 14.10 -7.42
N ASP A 78 -14.13 13.63 -7.60
CA ASP A 78 -15.29 14.50 -7.82
C ASP A 78 -15.61 15.33 -6.56
N VAL A 79 -15.66 16.66 -6.70
CA VAL A 79 -15.97 17.61 -5.62
C VAL A 79 -17.31 18.30 -5.88
N GLY A 80 -18.11 18.45 -4.84
CA GLY A 80 -19.41 19.16 -4.90
C GLY A 80 -20.62 18.22 -4.87
N PRO A 81 -21.85 18.77 -4.95
CA PRO A 81 -23.05 17.97 -5.10
C PRO A 81 -23.10 17.35 -6.50
N ASP A 82 -23.45 16.06 -6.60
CA ASP A 82 -23.65 15.44 -7.92
C ASP A 82 -24.98 15.94 -8.48
N GLU A 83 -24.95 16.66 -9.60
CA GLU A 83 -26.18 17.05 -10.30
C GLU A 83 -26.94 15.80 -10.80
N HIS A 84 -26.22 14.72 -11.11
CA HIS A 84 -26.76 13.46 -11.62
C HIS A 84 -26.13 12.25 -10.92
N PRO A 85 -26.51 11.95 -9.66
CA PRO A 85 -25.88 10.89 -8.90
C PRO A 85 -26.14 9.52 -9.53
N PHE A 86 -25.06 8.76 -9.78
CA PHE A 86 -25.15 7.44 -10.40
C PHE A 86 -25.70 6.42 -9.39
N ARG A 87 -26.95 5.98 -9.60
CA ARG A 87 -27.59 4.96 -8.77
C ARG A 87 -26.96 3.61 -9.06
N TRP A 88 -26.14 3.14 -8.13
CA TRP A 88 -25.33 1.94 -8.29
C TRP A 88 -26.05 0.69 -7.76
N ALA A 89 -26.64 0.74 -6.56
CA ALA A 89 -27.43 -0.36 -6.00
C ALA A 89 -28.55 0.17 -5.07
N ARG A 90 -29.20 -0.73 -4.32
CA ARG A 90 -30.21 -0.38 -3.32
C ARG A 90 -30.00 -1.15 -2.03
N VAL A 91 -30.35 -0.52 -0.91
CA VAL A 91 -30.34 -1.13 0.42
C VAL A 91 -31.73 -1.01 1.02
N ARG A 92 -32.29 -2.12 1.47
CA ARG A 92 -33.59 -2.17 2.14
C ARG A 92 -33.37 -2.27 3.65
N VAL A 93 -33.61 -1.17 4.35
CA VAL A 93 -33.58 -1.15 5.82
C VAL A 93 -34.86 -1.80 6.32
N ILE A 94 -34.72 -2.91 7.05
CA ILE A 94 -35.85 -3.62 7.66
C ILE A 94 -36.14 -3.05 9.06
N PRO A 95 -37.40 -3.12 9.53
CA PRO A 95 -37.73 -2.67 10.88
C PRO A 95 -37.02 -3.51 11.94
N ILE A 96 -36.62 -2.84 13.02
CA ILE A 96 -36.14 -3.44 14.26
C ILE A 96 -37.02 -2.99 15.41
N ASP A 97 -37.07 -3.79 16.47
CA ASP A 97 -37.78 -3.43 17.69
C ASP A 97 -37.09 -2.27 18.44
N GLU A 98 -37.82 -1.69 19.39
CA GLU A 98 -37.36 -0.52 20.14
C GLU A 98 -36.20 -0.82 21.10
N ALA A 99 -36.03 -2.08 21.53
CA ALA A 99 -34.90 -2.47 22.36
C ALA A 99 -33.60 -2.52 21.51
N ALA A 100 -33.67 -3.14 20.33
CA ALA A 100 -32.58 -3.18 19.35
C ALA A 100 -32.20 -1.77 18.88
N ARG A 101 -33.18 -0.88 18.66
CA ARG A 101 -32.91 0.52 18.29
C ARG A 101 -32.13 1.25 19.38
N ARG A 102 -32.52 1.10 20.65
CA ARG A 102 -31.81 1.71 21.78
C ARG A 102 -30.41 1.13 22.00
N ALA A 103 -30.21 -0.15 21.70
CA ALA A 103 -28.90 -0.80 21.80
C ALA A 103 -27.95 -0.49 20.63
N CYS A 104 -28.48 -0.05 19.49
CA CYS A 104 -27.72 0.14 18.25
C CYS A 104 -26.49 1.04 18.40
N PRO A 105 -26.54 2.23 19.05
CA PRO A 105 -25.35 3.06 19.21
C PRO A 105 -24.22 2.37 19.97
N GLY A 106 -24.55 1.54 20.97
CA GLY A 106 -23.59 0.73 21.70
C GLY A 106 -22.93 -0.31 20.80
N LYS A 107 -23.74 -1.07 20.05
CA LYS A 107 -23.26 -2.05 19.06
C LYS A 107 -22.32 -1.39 18.04
N VAL A 108 -22.71 -0.24 17.48
CA VAL A 108 -21.91 0.47 16.47
C VAL A 108 -20.58 0.95 17.03
N LYS A 109 -20.55 1.41 18.28
CA LYS A 109 -19.31 1.86 18.95
C LYS A 109 -18.31 0.72 19.18
N GLU A 110 -18.81 -0.51 19.30
CA GLU A 110 -18.01 -1.71 19.49
C GLU A 110 -17.54 -2.33 18.17
N LEU A 111 -17.97 -1.81 17.01
CA LEU A 111 -17.52 -2.32 15.72
C LEU A 111 -16.02 -2.07 15.53
N PRO A 112 -15.28 -3.03 14.96
CA PRO A 112 -13.89 -2.80 14.61
C PRO A 112 -13.80 -1.70 13.54
N PRO A 113 -12.70 -0.92 13.53
CA PRO A 113 -12.44 -0.01 12.44
C PRO A 113 -12.32 -0.79 11.13
N SER A 114 -12.77 -0.18 10.03
CA SER A 114 -12.59 -0.76 8.70
C SER A 114 -11.11 -0.96 8.41
N ASP A 115 -10.75 -2.13 7.91
CA ASP A 115 -9.38 -2.42 7.46
C ASP A 115 -9.08 -1.56 6.22
N PRO A 116 -8.08 -0.66 6.28
CA PRO A 116 -7.73 0.17 5.14
C PRO A 116 -6.81 -0.56 4.16
N GLU A 117 -6.30 -1.76 4.50
CA GLU A 117 -5.37 -2.51 3.66
C GLU A 117 -6.00 -2.88 2.31
N GLU A 118 -5.21 -2.69 1.26
CA GLU A 118 -5.54 -3.09 -0.10
C GLU A 118 -4.76 -4.33 -0.47
N ARG A 119 -5.43 -5.20 -1.24
CA ARG A 119 -4.82 -6.36 -1.88
C ARG A 119 -5.04 -6.25 -3.37
N TRP A 120 -3.97 -6.01 -4.09
CA TRP A 120 -3.97 -5.99 -5.55
C TRP A 120 -3.60 -7.38 -6.12
N ALA A 121 -3.88 -7.61 -7.41
CA ALA A 121 -3.58 -8.90 -8.05
C ALA A 121 -2.07 -9.25 -7.98
N PRO A 122 -1.69 -10.53 -7.89
CA PRO A 122 -0.29 -10.97 -7.69
C PRO A 122 0.68 -10.69 -8.85
N GLY A 123 0.22 -10.12 -9.97
CA GLY A 123 1.05 -9.73 -11.11
C GLY A 123 1.18 -8.22 -11.33
N THR A 124 0.52 -7.38 -10.51
CA THR A 124 0.67 -5.94 -10.62
C THR A 124 1.98 -5.49 -10.00
N THR A 125 2.52 -4.38 -10.48
CA THR A 125 3.66 -3.72 -9.85
C THR A 125 3.29 -3.28 -8.43
N TRP A 126 4.27 -3.13 -7.56
CA TRP A 126 4.05 -2.68 -6.18
C TRP A 126 4.92 -1.46 -5.87
N PRO A 127 4.37 -0.46 -5.16
CA PRO A 127 2.97 -0.31 -4.71
C PRO A 127 2.01 0.20 -5.79
N GLN A 128 0.72 -0.14 -5.68
CA GLN A 128 -0.37 0.50 -6.45
C GLN A 128 -1.00 1.68 -5.70
N SER A 129 -0.89 1.72 -4.38
CA SER A 129 -1.35 2.81 -3.51
C SER A 129 -0.60 2.78 -2.18
N GLU A 130 -0.80 3.80 -1.34
CA GLU A 130 -0.23 3.80 0.03
C GLU A 130 -0.75 2.65 0.91
N TRP A 131 -1.89 2.05 0.53
CA TRP A 131 -2.56 0.99 1.26
C TRP A 131 -2.34 -0.39 0.65
N ASP A 132 -1.67 -0.52 -0.51
CA ASP A 132 -1.34 -1.80 -1.14
C ASP A 132 -0.32 -2.56 -0.27
N VAL A 133 -0.81 -3.50 0.54
CA VAL A 133 0.03 -4.29 1.44
C VAL A 133 0.43 -5.60 0.78
N ARG A 134 1.73 -5.75 0.56
CA ARG A 134 2.32 -7.01 0.08
C ARG A 134 3.11 -7.68 1.18
N THR A 135 3.02 -9.01 1.21
CA THR A 135 3.72 -9.82 2.20
C THR A 135 5.04 -10.31 1.62
N PHE A 136 6.12 -10.05 2.35
CA PHE A 136 7.47 -10.47 2.01
C PHE A 136 8.10 -11.21 3.19
N ARG A 137 9.18 -11.94 2.93
CA ARG A 137 9.97 -12.61 3.96
C ARG A 137 11.15 -11.72 4.34
N ALA A 138 11.51 -11.70 5.62
CA ALA A 138 12.77 -11.10 6.05
C ALA A 138 13.94 -11.69 5.23
N GLY A 139 14.90 -10.84 4.83
CA GLY A 139 16.02 -11.23 3.96
C GLY A 139 15.73 -11.23 2.45
N SER A 140 14.47 -11.11 2.01
CA SER A 140 14.16 -11.15 0.58
C SER A 140 14.63 -9.89 -0.13
N ARG A 141 15.10 -10.05 -1.38
CA ARG A 141 15.28 -8.95 -2.32
C ARG A 141 13.95 -8.65 -3.00
N ILE A 142 13.51 -7.39 -2.97
CA ILE A 142 12.23 -6.96 -3.54
C ILE A 142 12.44 -5.86 -4.58
N THR A 143 11.57 -5.83 -5.58
CA THR A 143 11.50 -4.75 -6.57
C THR A 143 10.32 -3.85 -6.23
N ILE A 144 10.60 -2.56 -6.26
CA ILE A 144 9.65 -1.48 -6.00
C ILE A 144 9.49 -0.70 -7.30
N THR A 145 8.26 -0.34 -7.65
CA THR A 145 7.95 0.39 -8.89
C THR A 145 7.01 1.55 -8.62
N ASP A 146 7.33 2.69 -9.19
CA ASP A 146 6.44 3.86 -9.28
C ASP A 146 6.05 4.08 -10.74
N ASN A 147 4.75 4.25 -11.01
CA ASN A 147 4.21 4.37 -12.37
C ASN A 147 3.65 5.77 -12.69
N PHE A 148 3.85 6.76 -11.81
CA PHE A 148 3.17 8.06 -11.92
C PHE A 148 4.11 9.28 -11.94
N ASP A 149 5.42 9.06 -11.86
CA ASP A 149 6.42 10.14 -11.68
C ASP A 149 7.37 10.28 -12.87
N GLU A 150 6.80 10.61 -14.02
CA GLU A 150 7.58 10.98 -15.21
C GLU A 150 8.58 12.11 -14.85
N GLY A 151 9.87 11.89 -15.13
CA GLY A 151 10.92 12.91 -15.00
C GLY A 151 11.60 13.01 -13.63
N SER A 152 11.33 12.09 -12.69
CA SER A 152 11.95 12.06 -11.35
C SER A 152 13.05 10.99 -11.20
N ASP A 153 13.75 10.66 -12.29
CA ASP A 153 14.84 9.68 -12.26
C ASP A 153 15.93 10.08 -11.27
N GLY A 154 16.21 9.19 -10.31
CA GLY A 154 17.27 9.38 -9.35
C GLY A 154 17.01 10.44 -8.27
N SER A 155 15.85 11.12 -8.29
CA SER A 155 15.52 12.19 -7.34
C SER A 155 14.63 11.73 -6.18
N ILE A 156 14.09 10.52 -6.25
CA ILE A 156 13.21 9.96 -5.23
C ILE A 156 13.95 8.87 -4.45
N THR A 157 14.09 9.08 -3.14
CA THR A 157 14.66 8.08 -2.23
C THR A 157 13.57 7.48 -1.35
N LEU A 158 13.65 6.18 -1.09
CA LEU A 158 12.72 5.48 -0.20
C LEU A 158 13.42 5.07 1.09
N THR A 159 12.65 5.04 2.18
CA THR A 159 13.12 4.55 3.48
C THR A 159 12.07 3.69 4.14
N SER A 160 12.51 2.60 4.76
CA SER A 160 11.72 1.81 5.68
C SER A 160 12.65 1.26 6.76
N ASP A 161 12.13 1.03 7.96
CA ASP A 161 12.86 0.34 9.02
C ASP A 161 13.17 -1.13 8.65
N ALA A 162 12.42 -1.71 7.69
CA ALA A 162 12.67 -3.03 7.13
C ALA A 162 13.76 -3.09 6.04
N PHE A 163 14.22 -1.95 5.48
CA PHE A 163 15.19 -1.94 4.37
C PHE A 163 16.64 -1.97 4.87
N THR A 164 17.50 -2.75 4.23
CA THR A 164 18.95 -2.75 4.54
C THR A 164 19.66 -1.47 4.10
N ASP A 165 19.09 -0.76 3.13
CA ASP A 165 19.63 0.43 2.49
C ASP A 165 18.52 1.48 2.23
N ARG A 166 18.87 2.54 1.49
CA ARG A 166 17.95 3.60 1.05
C ARG A 166 17.83 3.55 -0.47
N PRO A 167 16.94 2.71 -1.02
CA PRO A 167 16.82 2.55 -2.46
C PRO A 167 16.37 3.87 -3.11
N VAL A 168 16.98 4.16 -4.27
CA VAL A 168 16.66 5.34 -5.09
C VAL A 168 15.90 4.86 -6.31
N LEU A 169 14.72 5.42 -6.55
CA LEU A 169 13.92 5.10 -7.74
C LEU A 169 14.61 5.65 -8.98
N ARG A 170 14.81 4.76 -9.97
CA ARG A 170 15.45 5.08 -11.24
C ARG A 170 14.72 4.44 -12.41
N GLY A 171 14.73 5.10 -13.55
CA GLY A 171 14.10 4.58 -14.77
C GLY A 171 13.90 5.64 -15.84
N ASP A 172 13.49 5.17 -17.01
CA ASP A 172 13.15 6.02 -18.15
C ASP A 172 11.62 6.13 -18.28
N ARG A 173 11.12 7.32 -18.65
CA ARG A 173 9.68 7.62 -18.86
C ARG A 173 8.86 7.52 -17.56
N ALA A 174 7.64 6.98 -17.62
CA ALA A 174 6.66 6.97 -16.54
C ALA A 174 6.88 5.89 -15.48
N VAL A 175 7.91 5.06 -15.63
CA VAL A 175 8.14 3.92 -14.73
C VAL A 175 9.50 4.05 -14.09
N LEU A 176 9.51 4.29 -12.78
CA LEU A 176 10.72 4.28 -11.97
C LEU A 176 10.76 3.02 -11.13
N THR A 177 11.94 2.43 -10.97
CA THR A 177 12.13 1.18 -10.23
C THR A 177 13.29 1.29 -9.26
N ALA A 178 13.21 0.56 -8.17
CA ALA A 178 14.33 0.33 -7.29
C ALA A 178 14.30 -1.11 -6.78
N THR A 179 15.45 -1.60 -6.34
CA THR A 179 15.57 -2.90 -5.71
C THR A 179 16.24 -2.72 -4.35
N THR A 180 15.68 -3.37 -3.33
CA THR A 180 16.21 -3.35 -1.97
C THR A 180 16.18 -4.75 -1.38
N THR A 181 17.06 -5.00 -0.42
CA THR A 181 17.00 -6.20 0.41
C THR A 181 16.31 -5.86 1.73
N LEU A 182 15.47 -6.77 2.22
CA LEU A 182 14.84 -6.64 3.53
C LEU A 182 15.78 -7.15 4.62
N LYS A 183 15.85 -6.46 5.76
CA LYS A 183 16.66 -6.89 6.90
C LYS A 183 16.24 -8.27 7.37
N CYS A 184 17.21 -9.04 7.84
CA CYS A 184 16.96 -10.38 8.38
C CYS A 184 16.31 -10.34 9.77
N GLU A 185 16.66 -9.32 10.53
CA GLU A 185 16.18 -9.00 11.87
C GLU A 185 14.95 -8.07 11.87
N ALA A 186 14.37 -7.78 10.69
CA ALA A 186 13.12 -7.04 10.61
C ALA A 186 12.04 -7.74 11.44
N THR A 187 11.39 -6.99 12.32
CA THR A 187 10.29 -7.51 13.14
C THR A 187 9.17 -8.01 12.22
N SER A 188 8.46 -9.06 12.62
CA SER A 188 7.28 -9.48 11.87
C SER A 188 6.15 -8.47 12.07
N GLY A 189 5.44 -8.12 11.00
CA GLY A 189 4.36 -7.13 11.06
C GLY A 189 4.35 -6.18 9.87
N LEU A 190 3.58 -5.09 10.02
CA LEU A 190 3.41 -4.07 9.00
C LEU A 190 4.51 -3.01 9.14
N HIS A 191 5.19 -2.72 8.04
CA HIS A 191 6.23 -1.71 7.92
C HIS A 191 5.81 -0.65 6.91
N VAL A 192 6.04 0.61 7.27
CA VAL A 192 5.74 1.75 6.38
C VAL A 192 6.96 2.05 5.52
N VAL A 193 6.72 2.32 4.25
CA VAL A 193 7.71 2.87 3.32
C VAL A 193 7.39 4.34 3.14
N TYR A 194 8.39 5.16 3.44
CA TYR A 194 8.32 6.59 3.24
C TYR A 194 9.07 6.98 1.97
N ARG A 195 8.49 7.92 1.24
CA ARG A 195 9.06 8.56 0.08
C ARG A 195 9.62 9.93 0.44
N HIS A 196 10.79 10.23 -0.11
CA HIS A 196 11.50 11.49 0.00
C HIS A 196 11.79 12.00 -1.41
N ASP A 197 11.16 13.12 -1.78
CA ASP A 197 11.44 13.80 -3.04
C ASP A 197 12.56 14.84 -2.85
N ALA A 198 13.31 15.14 -3.90
CA ALA A 198 14.49 16.02 -3.84
C ALA A 198 14.21 17.40 -3.22
N ASP A 199 13.05 17.98 -3.50
CA ASP A 199 12.67 19.33 -3.07
C ASP A 199 11.63 19.31 -1.93
N GLN A 200 11.52 18.20 -1.20
CA GLN A 200 10.50 18.06 -0.17
C GLN A 200 10.83 18.88 1.09
N GLU A 201 10.08 19.95 1.31
CA GLU A 201 10.02 20.67 2.58
C GLU A 201 8.94 20.02 3.48
N GLY A 202 9.35 19.15 4.40
CA GLY A 202 8.43 18.55 5.38
C GLY A 202 8.75 17.10 5.74
N PRO A 203 7.94 16.48 6.61
CA PRO A 203 8.14 15.09 6.99
C PRO A 203 7.93 14.18 5.79
N ALA A 204 8.68 13.08 5.73
CA ALA A 204 8.60 12.08 4.67
C ALA A 204 7.16 11.58 4.47
N ARG A 205 6.74 11.42 3.20
CA ARG A 205 5.36 11.02 2.88
C ARG A 205 5.23 9.51 2.98
N THR A 206 4.21 9.03 3.69
CA THR A 206 3.82 7.61 3.62
C THR A 206 3.47 7.29 2.17
N TRP A 207 4.15 6.30 1.61
CA TRP A 207 4.03 5.98 0.19
C TRP A 207 3.57 4.55 -0.05
N ALA A 208 3.99 3.61 0.79
CA ALA A 208 3.54 2.24 0.72
C ALA A 208 3.62 1.54 2.08
N ARG A 209 3.10 0.32 2.13
CA ARG A 209 3.16 -0.54 3.30
C ARG A 209 3.51 -1.96 2.88
N LEU A 210 4.33 -2.63 3.66
CA LEU A 210 4.72 -4.01 3.41
C LEU A 210 4.61 -4.82 4.70
N ARG A 211 4.22 -6.10 4.57
CA ARG A 211 4.08 -7.02 5.69
C ARG A 211 5.27 -7.98 5.70
N ILE A 212 6.08 -7.91 6.76
CA ILE A 212 7.21 -8.82 6.96
C ILE A 212 6.74 -10.07 7.70
N THR A 213 7.12 -11.22 7.15
CA THR A 213 7.06 -12.53 7.80
C THR A 213 8.47 -13.01 8.12
N PRO A 214 8.64 -13.91 9.11
CA PRO A 214 9.95 -14.46 9.43
C PRO A 214 10.66 -15.06 8.21
N ALA A 215 12.00 -14.98 8.22
CA ALA A 215 12.83 -15.62 7.21
C ALA A 215 12.53 -17.12 7.13
N ALA A 216 12.63 -17.72 5.94
CA ALA A 216 12.49 -19.17 5.85
C ALA A 216 13.71 -19.84 6.50
N ARG A 217 13.49 -21.05 7.03
CA ARG A 217 14.58 -21.85 7.60
C ARG A 217 15.55 -22.22 6.47
N GLY A 218 16.81 -21.79 6.57
CA GLY A 218 17.87 -22.12 5.60
C GLY A 218 18.24 -21.01 4.62
N ASP A 219 17.63 -19.82 4.69
CA ASP A 219 17.90 -18.71 3.75
C ASP A 219 19.04 -17.79 4.21
N ALA A 220 19.32 -16.72 3.43
CA ALA A 220 20.36 -15.70 3.64
C ALA A 220 20.43 -15.10 5.07
N CYS A 221 19.36 -15.22 5.85
CA CYS A 221 19.28 -14.78 7.24
C CYS A 221 19.77 -15.81 8.28
N SER A 222 20.13 -17.01 7.84
CA SER A 222 20.64 -18.08 8.70
C SER A 222 22.13 -17.92 9.08
N SER A 223 22.80 -16.87 8.59
CA SER A 223 24.17 -16.53 8.96
C SER A 223 24.24 -15.55 10.14
N ARG A 224 23.76 -15.97 11.32
CA ARG A 224 24.25 -15.39 12.58
C ARG A 224 24.56 -16.51 13.58
N PRO A 225 25.81 -16.62 14.08
CA PRO A 225 26.14 -17.62 15.08
C PRO A 225 25.44 -17.25 16.39
N ALA A 226 24.52 -18.11 16.82
CA ALA A 226 24.03 -18.11 18.19
C ALA A 226 25.12 -18.71 19.09
N ALA A 227 26.01 -17.87 19.62
CA ALA A 227 26.80 -18.19 20.81
C ALA A 227 27.40 -16.91 21.41
N ALA A 228 26.57 -16.15 22.14
CA ALA A 228 27.06 -15.36 23.26
C ALA A 228 27.01 -16.24 24.50
N HIS A 229 28.03 -17.09 24.69
CA HIS A 229 28.30 -17.69 25.98
C HIS A 229 29.74 -17.38 26.37
N SER A 230 29.83 -16.61 27.44
CA SER A 230 31.02 -16.27 28.19
C SER A 230 31.84 -17.53 28.50
N ALA A 231 33.11 -17.51 28.11
CA ALA A 231 34.15 -18.29 28.76
C ALA A 231 35.41 -17.42 28.78
N GLU A 232 35.51 -16.64 29.86
CA GLU A 232 36.77 -16.11 30.34
C GLU A 232 37.65 -17.29 30.76
N ALA A 233 38.72 -17.57 30.00
CA ALA A 233 39.92 -18.22 30.54
C ALA A 233 41.10 -18.17 29.54
N SER A 234 42.25 -17.79 30.10
CA SER A 234 43.60 -18.20 29.73
C SER A 234 44.37 -17.42 28.66
N ARG A 235 45.23 -16.56 29.20
CA ARG A 235 46.55 -16.13 28.69
C ARG A 235 47.21 -17.17 27.76
N GLY A 236 47.74 -16.69 26.63
CA GLY A 236 48.58 -17.47 25.74
C GLY A 236 49.20 -16.61 24.64
N THR A 237 50.38 -16.07 24.92
CA THR A 237 51.27 -15.37 23.99
C THR A 237 51.69 -16.29 22.83
N ALA A 238 51.53 -15.87 21.57
CA ALA A 238 52.42 -16.20 20.44
C ALA A 238 52.03 -15.36 19.20
N ILE A 239 52.80 -14.31 18.89
CA ILE A 239 53.85 -14.24 17.85
C ILE A 239 53.30 -13.83 16.48
N ALA A 240 53.85 -12.70 16.03
CA ALA A 240 53.71 -12.07 14.73
C ALA A 240 54.35 -12.88 13.59
N TRP A 241 53.80 -12.75 12.39
CA TRP A 241 54.56 -12.78 11.14
C TRP A 241 54.00 -11.75 10.16
N ALA A 242 54.93 -11.00 9.57
CA ALA A 242 54.74 -9.94 8.60
C ALA A 242 54.88 -10.45 7.14
N ALA A 243 54.77 -9.49 6.21
CA ALA A 243 55.04 -9.54 4.75
C ALA A 243 53.79 -9.80 3.89
N GLY A 244 53.48 -9.04 2.82
CA GLY A 244 54.17 -7.95 2.13
C GLY A 244 53.51 -7.69 0.76
N GLY A 245 53.80 -6.54 0.14
CA GLY A 245 53.47 -6.14 -1.26
C GLY A 245 52.23 -5.23 -1.37
N ALA A 246 52.26 -3.91 -1.68
CA ALA A 246 52.84 -3.16 -2.82
C ALA A 246 52.32 -3.67 -4.18
N LEU A 247 51.86 -2.90 -5.18
CA LEU A 247 51.83 -1.46 -5.48
C LEU A 247 50.85 -1.22 -6.68
N LEU A 248 50.18 -0.06 -6.70
CA LEU A 248 49.71 0.82 -7.80
C LEU A 248 49.56 0.31 -9.27
N ALA A 249 48.47 0.73 -9.94
CA ALA A 249 48.54 1.56 -11.16
C ALA A 249 47.16 2.12 -11.59
N ALA A 250 47.14 3.43 -11.88
CA ALA A 250 46.03 4.16 -12.50
C ALA A 250 46.20 4.20 -14.03
N ILE A 251 45.09 4.27 -14.78
CA ILE A 251 45.09 4.79 -16.17
C ILE A 251 43.92 5.76 -16.36
N VAL A 252 44.28 6.97 -16.78
CA VAL A 252 43.44 8.07 -17.27
C VAL A 252 43.33 7.94 -18.79
N GLY A 253 42.15 8.23 -19.35
CA GLY A 253 41.97 8.44 -20.79
C GLY A 253 40.78 9.36 -21.05
N ALA A 254 41.04 10.53 -21.62
CA ALA A 254 40.07 11.56 -21.99
C ALA A 254 39.96 11.67 -23.53
N VAL A 255 39.00 12.51 -23.99
CA VAL A 255 38.91 13.20 -25.32
C VAL A 255 38.09 12.45 -26.40
N VAL A 256 37.17 13.01 -27.21
CA VAL A 256 36.29 14.21 -27.25
C VAL A 256 35.48 14.15 -28.57
N LEU A 257 34.27 14.72 -28.56
CA LEU A 257 33.43 15.24 -29.68
C LEU A 257 33.09 14.35 -30.90
N LEU A 258 31.79 14.29 -31.21
CA LEU A 258 31.28 14.80 -32.49
C LEU A 258 29.83 15.27 -32.35
N LEU A 259 29.67 16.59 -32.45
CA LEU A 259 28.43 17.29 -32.69
C LEU A 259 27.93 16.98 -34.11
N SER A 260 26.67 16.57 -34.26
CA SER A 260 25.93 16.73 -35.52
C SER A 260 24.76 17.68 -35.32
N ARG A 261 25.02 18.94 -35.66
CA ARG A 261 23.98 19.88 -36.08
C ARG A 261 23.47 19.43 -37.46
N SER A 262 22.18 19.17 -37.59
CA SER A 262 21.46 19.46 -38.84
C SER A 262 20.27 20.37 -38.54
N ARG A 263 20.31 21.56 -39.14
CA ARG A 263 19.26 22.57 -39.12
C ARG A 263 18.31 22.31 -40.30
N ARG A 264 17.07 22.79 -40.10
CA ARG A 264 16.06 23.25 -41.09
C ARG A 264 15.27 22.18 -41.86
N ALA A 265 13.96 22.18 -41.61
CA ALA A 265 13.03 22.86 -42.51
C ALA A 265 11.78 23.35 -41.73
N LYS A 266 11.58 24.68 -41.71
CA LYS A 266 10.27 25.32 -41.61
C LYS A 266 9.89 25.68 -43.05
N ALA A 267 8.70 25.28 -43.47
CA ALA A 267 7.91 25.89 -44.53
C ALA A 267 6.46 25.85 -43.98
N ALA A 268 5.94 27.02 -43.60
CA ALA A 268 4.99 27.82 -44.38
C ALA A 268 3.58 27.27 -44.20
#